data_AF-A0A842HXZ2-F1
#
_entry.id   AF-A0A842HXZ2-F1
#
_cell.length_a   1.000
_cell.length_b   1.000
_cell.length_c   1.000
_cell.angle_alpha   90.00
_cell.angle_beta   90.00
_cell.angle_gamma   90.00
#
_symmetry.space_group_name_H-M   'P 1'
#
loop_
_entity.id
_entity.type
_entity.pdbx_description
1 polymer ?
#
loop_
_entity_poly.entity_id
_entity_poly.type
_entity_poly.pdbx_seq_one_letter_code
_entity_poly.pdbx_strand_id
1 'polypeptide(L)'
;MSRLKRWIIVASVGFLCLIPLFALVAIAGVVSYWGFGVDHVDSSLFGPNFLVLAEAPPVPERQVYGLVAALVPLLLWLCAQVRLFVMFALCASGRALGTATVRHLRAFSLYAALAVLSGFALSGVMRWAAGEFDDAPLWTHLGFSTTHAAVLFMAAIMFVASHIIEEGYDYKRETEEYV
;
A
#
# COMPACT_ATOMS: atom_id res chain seq x y z
N MET A 1 7.18 30.30 9.88
CA MET A 1 6.80 29.06 9.17
C MET A 1 5.33 29.15 8.79
N SER A 2 4.94 28.98 7.51
CA SER A 2 3.54 29.14 7.09
C SER A 2 2.64 28.06 7.72
N ARG A 3 1.36 28.38 7.97
CA ARG A 3 0.37 27.43 8.55
C ARG A 3 0.30 26.12 7.76
N LEU A 4 0.37 26.22 6.43
CA LEU A 4 0.38 25.08 5.51
C LEU A 4 1.60 24.16 5.71
N LYS A 5 2.81 24.71 5.83
CA LYS A 5 4.02 23.91 6.10
C LYS A 5 3.93 23.16 7.43
N ARG A 6 3.38 23.80 8.47
CA ARG A 6 3.17 23.17 9.78
C ARG A 6 2.18 22.00 9.70
N TRP A 7 1.09 22.17 8.96
CA TRP A 7 0.09 21.10 8.78
C TRP A 7 0.68 19.89 8.03
N ILE A 8 1.45 20.11 6.97
CA ILE A 8 2.12 19.02 6.21
C ILE A 8 3.07 18.22 7.11
N ILE A 9 3.84 18.89 7.97
CA ILE A 9 4.74 18.23 8.91
C ILE A 9 3.95 17.36 9.89
N VAL A 10 2.87 17.89 10.49
CA VAL A 10 2.03 17.15 11.43
C VAL A 10 1.37 15.94 10.77
N ALA A 11 0.81 16.12 9.57
CA ALA A 11 0.23 15.02 8.79
C ALA A 11 1.29 13.94 8.47
N SER A 12 2.50 14.35 8.09
CA SER A 12 3.61 13.43 7.79
C SER A 12 4.00 12.60 9.03
N VAL A 13 4.02 13.19 10.21
CA VAL A 13 4.27 12.46 11.47
C VAL A 13 3.19 11.42 11.72
N GLY A 14 1.92 11.74 11.47
CA GLY A 14 0.83 10.75 11.56
C GLY A 14 1.05 9.55 10.64
N PHE A 15 1.42 9.80 9.38
CA PHE A 15 1.73 8.72 8.43
C PHE A 15 2.95 7.89 8.84
N LEU A 16 3.98 8.51 9.44
CA LEU A 16 5.15 7.78 9.95
C LEU A 16 4.81 6.77 11.04
N CYS A 17 3.76 7.02 11.83
CA CYS A 17 3.26 6.07 12.82
C CYS A 17 2.40 4.97 12.18
N LEU A 18 1.59 5.30 11.18
CA LEU A 18 0.65 4.37 10.55
C LEU A 18 1.33 3.35 9.64
N ILE A 19 2.34 3.76 8.88
CA ILE A 19 3.06 2.90 7.93
C ILE A 19 3.64 1.63 8.59
N PRO A 20 4.44 1.72 9.68
CA PRO A 20 4.98 0.52 10.32
C PRO A 20 3.88 -0.34 10.95
N LEU A 21 2.80 0.27 11.47
CA LEU A 21 1.65 -0.47 11.98
C LEU A 21 1.00 -1.30 10.88
N PHE A 22 0.72 -0.71 9.72
CA PHE A 22 0.18 -1.46 8.57
C PHE A 22 1.13 -2.56 8.12
N ALA A 23 2.44 -2.30 8.15
CA ALA A 23 3.42 -3.31 7.76
C ALA A 23 3.44 -4.52 8.69
N LEU A 24 3.38 -4.28 10.00
CA LEU A 24 3.25 -5.33 10.99
C LEU A 24 1.94 -6.11 10.82
N VAL A 25 0.82 -5.41 10.60
CA VAL A 25 -0.49 -6.06 10.37
C VAL A 25 -0.48 -6.91 9.12
N ALA A 26 0.13 -6.46 8.02
CA ALA A 26 0.23 -7.25 6.79
C ALA A 26 1.09 -8.52 6.97
N ILE A 27 2.25 -8.39 7.61
CA ILE A 27 3.13 -9.54 7.89
C ILE A 27 2.44 -10.51 8.86
N ALA A 28 1.86 -10.00 9.94
CA ALA A 28 1.14 -10.79 10.93
C ALA A 28 -0.04 -11.51 10.27
N GLY A 29 -0.85 -10.82 9.47
CA GLY A 29 -1.97 -11.41 8.74
C GLY A 29 -1.54 -12.54 7.81
N VAL A 30 -0.46 -12.37 7.05
CA VAL A 30 0.08 -13.44 6.20
C VAL A 30 0.56 -14.63 7.06
N VAL A 31 1.35 -14.40 8.11
CA VAL A 31 1.85 -15.49 8.96
C VAL A 31 0.71 -16.20 9.69
N SER A 32 -0.26 -15.45 10.22
CA SER A 32 -1.44 -15.96 10.93
C SER A 32 -2.34 -16.79 10.02
N TYR A 33 -2.64 -16.29 8.81
CA TYR A 33 -3.48 -16.99 7.85
C TYR A 33 -2.80 -18.23 7.28
N TRP A 34 -1.57 -18.10 6.77
CA TRP A 34 -0.89 -19.20 6.08
C TRP A 34 -0.24 -20.21 7.04
N GLY A 35 0.20 -19.77 8.21
CA GLY A 35 0.84 -20.62 9.22
C GLY A 35 -0.16 -21.33 10.13
N PHE A 36 -1.28 -20.68 10.46
CA PHE A 36 -2.20 -21.16 11.49
C PHE A 36 -3.67 -21.22 11.05
N GLY A 37 -4.00 -20.77 9.83
CA GLY A 37 -5.38 -20.71 9.35
C GLY A 37 -6.25 -19.72 10.13
N VAL A 38 -5.65 -18.69 10.75
CA VAL A 38 -6.37 -17.70 11.56
C VAL A 38 -6.88 -16.57 10.66
N ASP A 39 -8.17 -16.25 10.77
CA ASP A 39 -8.83 -15.16 10.04
C ASP A 39 -8.89 -13.88 10.87
N HIS A 40 -9.37 -13.97 12.10
CA HIS A 40 -9.36 -12.84 13.04
C HIS A 40 -9.29 -13.32 14.51
N VAL A 41 -8.95 -12.40 15.41
CA VAL A 41 -9.12 -12.61 16.85
C VAL A 41 -10.45 -11.98 17.23
N ASP A 42 -11.38 -12.76 17.78
CA ASP A 42 -12.63 -12.20 18.29
C ASP A 42 -12.27 -11.22 19.42
N SER A 43 -12.49 -9.93 19.15
CA SER A 43 -12.20 -8.81 20.05
C SER A 43 -13.48 -8.14 20.53
N SER A 44 -14.55 -8.93 20.70
CA SER A 44 -15.73 -8.47 21.39
C SER A 44 -15.40 -8.07 22.83
N LEU A 45 -15.88 -6.89 23.25
CA LEU A 45 -15.65 -6.29 24.58
C LEU A 45 -16.08 -7.19 25.78
N PHE A 46 -16.78 -8.30 25.54
CA PHE A 46 -17.33 -9.19 26.55
C PHE A 46 -17.09 -10.70 26.28
N GLY A 47 -16.32 -11.07 25.25
CA GLY A 47 -16.05 -12.46 24.87
C GLY A 47 -14.60 -12.88 25.16
N PRO A 48 -14.28 -14.20 25.23
CA PRO A 48 -12.90 -14.62 25.35
C PRO A 48 -12.18 -14.40 24.01
N ASN A 49 -10.93 -13.91 24.07
CA ASN A 49 -10.06 -13.67 22.90
C ASN A 49 -9.68 -15.00 22.22
N PHE A 50 -10.63 -15.63 21.53
CA PHE A 50 -10.39 -16.86 20.79
C PHE A 50 -9.83 -16.53 19.41
N LEU A 51 -8.93 -17.41 18.94
CA LEU A 51 -8.48 -17.41 17.55
C LEU A 51 -9.63 -17.93 16.70
N VAL A 52 -10.20 -17.07 15.86
CA VAL A 52 -11.20 -17.48 14.87
C VAL A 52 -10.45 -17.95 13.64
N LEU A 53 -10.62 -19.23 13.32
CA LEU A 53 -10.05 -19.83 12.14
C LEU A 53 -10.82 -19.35 10.91
N ALA A 54 -10.13 -19.24 9.78
CA ALA A 54 -10.73 -18.91 8.49
C ALA A 54 -11.82 -19.93 8.15
N GLU A 55 -12.98 -19.44 7.72
CA GLU A 55 -14.07 -20.28 7.21
C GLU A 55 -13.61 -21.12 6.01
N ALA A 56 -12.65 -20.62 5.23
CA ALA A 56 -12.00 -21.33 4.14
C ALA A 56 -10.47 -21.26 4.32
N PRO A 57 -9.86 -22.15 5.12
CA PRO A 57 -8.41 -22.20 5.26
C PRO A 57 -7.78 -22.68 3.94
N PRO A 58 -6.50 -22.34 3.69
CA PRO A 58 -5.83 -22.79 2.48
C PRO A 58 -5.81 -24.33 2.39
N VAL A 59 -6.16 -24.86 1.22
CA VAL A 59 -6.12 -26.30 0.93
C VAL A 59 -4.69 -26.80 1.17
N PRO A 60 -4.46 -27.94 1.88
CA PRO A 60 -3.12 -28.38 2.27
C PRO A 60 -2.12 -28.45 1.10
N GLU A 61 -2.58 -28.90 -0.06
CA GLU A 61 -1.78 -29.02 -1.29
C GLU A 61 -1.37 -27.65 -1.87
N ARG A 62 -2.16 -26.61 -1.61
CA ARG A 62 -1.96 -25.24 -2.12
C ARG A 62 -1.30 -24.33 -1.09
N GLN A 63 -1.19 -24.75 0.18
CA GLN A 63 -0.69 -23.93 1.28
C GLN A 63 0.75 -23.44 1.05
N VAL A 64 1.66 -24.33 0.67
CA VAL A 64 3.07 -23.98 0.42
C VAL A 64 3.21 -23.10 -0.83
N TYR A 65 2.56 -23.48 -1.93
CA TYR A 65 2.60 -22.73 -3.18
C TYR A 65 1.95 -21.35 -3.05
N GLY A 66 0.84 -21.26 -2.33
CA GLY A 66 0.14 -20.01 -2.04
C GLY A 66 0.96 -19.10 -1.13
N LEU A 67 1.63 -19.64 -0.11
CA LEU A 67 2.57 -18.87 0.71
C LEU A 67 3.71 -18.29 -0.14
N VAL A 68 4.34 -19.11 -0.99
CA VAL A 68 5.41 -18.65 -1.89
C VAL A 68 4.90 -17.59 -2.87
N ALA A 69 3.71 -17.79 -3.44
CA ALA A 69 3.07 -16.83 -4.33
C ALA A 69 2.70 -15.51 -3.60
N ALA A 70 2.42 -15.56 -2.30
CA ALA A 70 2.13 -14.39 -1.47
C ALA A 70 3.39 -13.60 -1.06
N LEU A 71 4.57 -14.22 -1.04
CA LEU A 71 5.82 -13.52 -0.68
C LEU A 71 6.18 -12.41 -1.67
N VAL A 72 6.01 -12.64 -2.97
CA VAL A 72 6.33 -11.63 -3.99
C VAL A 72 5.51 -10.34 -3.83
N PRO A 73 4.16 -10.38 -3.79
CA PRO A 73 3.37 -9.18 -3.54
C PRO A 73 3.62 -8.59 -2.15
N LEU A 74 3.84 -9.40 -1.11
CA LEU A 74 4.18 -8.89 0.22
C LEU A 74 5.49 -8.09 0.21
N LEU A 75 6.53 -8.58 -0.49
CA LEU A 75 7.81 -7.88 -0.61
C LEU A 75 7.69 -6.57 -1.39
N LEU A 76 6.94 -6.57 -2.50
CA LEU A 76 6.68 -5.35 -3.28
C LEU A 76 5.90 -4.32 -2.45
N TRP A 77 4.91 -4.79 -1.69
CA TRP A 77 4.13 -3.95 -0.80
C TRP A 77 4.99 -3.37 0.34
N LEU A 78 5.84 -4.18 0.98
CA LEU A 78 6.78 -3.71 2.01
C LEU A 78 7.80 -2.72 1.45
N CYS A 79 8.32 -2.96 0.25
CA CYS A 79 9.21 -2.03 -0.44
C CYS A 79 8.52 -0.68 -0.67
N ALA A 80 7.26 -0.69 -1.13
CA ALA A 80 6.46 0.52 -1.29
C ALA A 80 6.26 1.26 0.05
N GLN A 81 5.95 0.54 1.13
CA GLN A 81 5.81 1.12 2.48
C GLN A 81 7.11 1.77 2.97
N VAL A 82 8.26 1.12 2.79
CA VAL A 82 9.57 1.69 3.16
C VAL A 82 9.84 2.98 2.38
N ARG A 83 9.54 3.00 1.08
CA ARG A 83 9.72 4.19 0.26
C ARG A 83 8.81 5.34 0.68
N LEU A 84 7.55 5.04 1.01
CA LEU A 84 6.61 6.00 1.57
C LEU A 84 7.09 6.53 2.93
N PHE A 85 7.59 5.65 3.80
CA PHE A 85 8.13 6.04 5.10
C PHE A 85 9.29 7.03 4.97
N VAL A 86 10.28 6.72 4.12
CA VAL A 86 11.41 7.62 3.86
C VAL A 86 10.92 8.96 3.35
N MET A 87 9.94 8.96 2.44
CA MET A 87 9.36 10.19 1.90
C MET A 87 8.69 11.05 2.99
N PHE A 88 7.87 10.45 3.86
CA PHE A 88 7.23 11.17 4.96
C PHE A 88 8.24 11.63 6.03
N ALA A 89 9.35 10.91 6.23
CA ALA A 89 10.43 11.33 7.13
C ALA A 89 11.15 12.59 6.60
N LEU A 90 11.39 12.65 5.29
CA LEU A 90 11.94 13.84 4.64
C LEU A 90 10.97 15.03 4.69
N CYS A 91 9.66 14.78 4.61
CA CYS A 91 8.63 15.82 4.77
C CYS A 91 8.54 16.32 6.22
N ALA A 92 8.56 15.41 7.20
CA ALA A 92 8.49 15.75 8.63
C ALA A 92 9.72 16.54 9.11
N SER A 93 10.90 16.26 8.56
CA SER A 93 12.12 17.03 8.84
C SER A 93 12.17 18.40 8.14
N GLY A 94 11.16 18.74 7.34
CA GLY A 94 11.08 19.99 6.58
C GLY A 94 12.03 20.07 5.37
N ARG A 95 12.82 19.02 5.12
CA ARG A 95 13.84 18.97 4.05
C ARG A 95 13.25 18.82 2.65
N ALA A 96 12.05 18.27 2.53
CA ALA A 96 11.37 18.05 1.25
C ALA A 96 10.36 19.15 0.85
N LEU A 97 10.32 20.29 1.55
CA LEU A 97 9.35 21.37 1.29
C LEU A 97 9.85 22.34 0.19
N GLY A 98 9.32 22.24 -1.03
CA GLY A 98 9.70 23.09 -2.17
C GLY A 98 9.48 22.42 -3.53
N THR A 99 10.27 22.74 -4.55
CA THR A 99 10.20 22.09 -5.88
C THR A 99 10.47 20.57 -5.82
N ALA A 100 11.25 20.11 -4.84
CA ALA A 100 11.43 18.69 -4.54
C ALA A 100 10.10 17.98 -4.21
N THR A 101 9.10 18.68 -3.67
CA THR A 101 7.79 18.12 -3.31
C THR A 101 7.06 17.53 -4.52
N VAL A 102 7.28 18.06 -5.74
CA VAL A 102 6.66 17.55 -6.98
C VAL A 102 7.18 16.15 -7.34
N ARG A 103 8.50 15.95 -7.25
CA ARG A 103 9.12 14.61 -7.42
C ARG A 103 8.65 13.62 -6.35
N HIS A 104 8.39 14.11 -5.14
CA HIS A 104 7.86 13.28 -4.04
C HIS A 104 6.39 12.91 -4.29
N LEU A 105 5.59 13.78 -4.91
CA LEU A 105 4.21 13.48 -5.32
C LEU A 105 4.15 12.36 -6.37
N ARG A 106 5.06 12.41 -7.35
CA ARG A 106 5.21 11.37 -8.37
C ARG A 106 5.59 10.03 -7.74
N ALA A 107 6.62 10.03 -6.89
CA ALA A 107 7.04 8.84 -6.16
C ALA A 107 5.90 8.27 -5.29
N PHE A 108 5.20 9.13 -4.54
CA PHE A 108 4.03 8.76 -3.73
C PHE A 108 2.98 8.03 -4.56
N SER A 109 2.59 8.60 -5.71
CA SER A 109 1.57 8.01 -6.58
C SER A 109 1.95 6.63 -7.11
N LEU A 110 3.22 6.45 -7.53
CA LEU A 110 3.72 5.16 -8.00
C LEU A 110 3.76 4.12 -6.89
N TYR A 111 4.24 4.48 -5.70
CA TYR A 111 4.33 3.54 -4.58
C TYR A 111 2.94 3.21 -4.00
N ALA A 112 2.01 4.16 -4.01
CA ALA A 112 0.61 3.90 -3.64
C ALA A 112 -0.04 2.94 -4.65
N ALA A 113 0.15 3.15 -5.95
CA ALA A 113 -0.34 2.24 -6.97
C ALA A 113 0.27 0.83 -6.84
N LEU A 114 1.58 0.74 -6.60
CA LEU A 114 2.27 -0.54 -6.38
C LEU A 114 1.73 -1.27 -5.14
N ALA A 115 1.48 -0.56 -4.05
CA ALA A 115 0.91 -1.14 -2.85
C ALA A 115 -0.50 -1.68 -3.11
N VAL A 116 -1.34 -0.97 -3.86
CA VAL A 116 -2.69 -1.43 -4.22
C VAL A 116 -2.64 -2.67 -5.12
N LEU A 117 -1.81 -2.66 -6.17
CA LEU A 117 -1.65 -3.81 -7.06
C LEU A 117 -1.11 -5.04 -6.32
N SER A 118 -0.20 -4.82 -5.38
CA SER A 118 0.35 -5.90 -4.55
C SER A 118 -0.69 -6.45 -3.58
N GLY A 119 -1.50 -5.60 -2.96
CA GLY A 119 -2.63 -6.02 -2.10
C GLY A 119 -3.69 -6.80 -2.88
N PHE A 120 -4.00 -6.37 -4.11
CA PHE A 120 -4.86 -7.08 -5.04
C PHE A 120 -4.33 -8.47 -5.40
N ALA A 121 -3.04 -8.57 -5.74
CA ALA A 121 -2.39 -9.85 -6.02
C ALA A 121 -2.41 -10.78 -4.80
N LEU A 122 -2.09 -10.25 -3.61
CA LEU A 122 -2.13 -11.00 -2.35
C LEU A 122 -3.54 -11.55 -2.08
N SER A 123 -4.58 -10.73 -2.25
CA SER A 123 -5.97 -11.16 -2.10
C SER A 123 -6.35 -12.29 -3.06
N GLY A 124 -5.98 -12.19 -4.35
CA GLY A 124 -6.26 -13.26 -5.31
C GLY A 124 -5.55 -14.58 -4.99
N VAL A 125 -4.31 -14.52 -4.48
CA VAL A 125 -3.57 -15.70 -4.02
C VAL A 125 -4.26 -16.36 -2.83
N MET A 126 -4.77 -15.58 -1.87
CA MET A 126 -5.50 -16.11 -0.70
C MET A 126 -6.80 -16.80 -1.12
N ARG A 127 -7.57 -16.20 -2.02
CA ARG A 127 -8.81 -16.78 -2.59
C ARG A 127 -8.55 -18.09 -3.32
N TRP A 128 -7.49 -18.15 -4.13
CA TRP A 128 -7.09 -19.36 -4.86
C TRP A 128 -6.65 -20.49 -3.95
N ALA A 129 -5.89 -20.17 -2.90
CA ALA A 129 -5.49 -21.19 -1.94
C ALA A 129 -6.66 -21.67 -1.09
N ALA A 130 -7.66 -20.83 -0.82
CA ALA A 130 -8.91 -21.21 -0.18
C ALA A 130 -9.81 -22.10 -1.07
N GLY A 131 -9.49 -22.26 -2.35
CA GLY A 131 -10.28 -23.07 -3.29
C GLY A 131 -11.56 -22.38 -3.76
N GLU A 132 -11.63 -21.05 -3.68
CA GLU A 132 -12.76 -20.29 -4.20
C GLU A 132 -12.80 -20.44 -5.73
N PHE A 133 -13.66 -21.33 -6.25
CA PHE A 133 -13.69 -21.87 -7.63
C PHE A 133 -12.74 -23.07 -7.83
N ASP A 134 -13.29 -24.28 -7.62
CA ASP A 134 -12.58 -25.55 -7.80
C ASP A 134 -11.85 -25.63 -9.15
N ASP A 135 -10.58 -26.03 -9.10
CA ASP A 135 -9.64 -26.21 -10.22
C ASP A 135 -9.44 -25.02 -11.18
N ALA A 136 -9.95 -23.84 -10.86
CA ALA A 136 -9.69 -22.67 -11.67
C ALA A 136 -8.26 -22.13 -11.44
N PRO A 137 -7.55 -21.71 -12.51
CA PRO A 137 -6.19 -21.20 -12.39
C PRO A 137 -6.15 -19.87 -11.62
N LEU A 138 -5.07 -19.60 -10.89
CA LEU A 138 -4.88 -18.43 -10.00
C LEU A 138 -5.38 -17.09 -10.57
N TRP A 139 -5.16 -16.84 -11.86
CA TRP A 139 -5.53 -15.58 -12.50
C TRP A 139 -7.05 -15.31 -12.51
N THR A 140 -7.89 -16.34 -12.38
CA THR A 140 -9.36 -16.20 -12.30
C THR A 140 -9.83 -15.67 -10.94
N HIS A 141 -8.97 -15.71 -9.92
CA HIS A 141 -9.31 -15.32 -8.54
C HIS A 141 -8.87 -13.88 -8.23
N LEU A 142 -8.17 -13.25 -9.17
CA LEU A 142 -7.78 -11.85 -9.13
C LEU A 142 -9.03 -10.96 -9.28
N GLY A 143 -9.61 -10.55 -8.16
CA GLY A 143 -10.81 -9.70 -8.11
C GLY A 143 -10.48 -8.23 -7.98
N PHE A 144 -10.70 -7.44 -9.04
CA PHE A 144 -10.46 -6.00 -9.00
C PHE A 144 -11.72 -5.28 -8.51
N SER A 145 -11.70 -4.81 -7.26
CA SER A 145 -12.81 -4.08 -6.65
C SER A 145 -12.87 -2.62 -7.08
N THR A 146 -14.03 -1.99 -6.86
CA THR A 146 -14.21 -0.53 -7.03
C THR A 146 -13.27 0.28 -6.14
N THR A 147 -12.92 -0.21 -4.95
CA THR A 147 -11.96 0.44 -4.06
C THR A 147 -10.54 0.39 -4.62
N HIS A 148 -10.08 -0.75 -5.18
CA HIS A 148 -8.79 -0.82 -5.87
C HIS A 148 -8.76 0.12 -7.07
N ALA A 149 -9.85 0.16 -7.87
CA ALA A 149 -9.99 1.05 -9.01
C ALA A 149 -9.88 2.53 -8.63
N ALA A 150 -10.57 2.94 -7.56
CA ALA A 150 -10.58 4.32 -7.09
C ALA A 150 -9.18 4.78 -6.65
N VAL A 151 -8.45 3.94 -5.92
CA VAL A 151 -7.09 4.31 -5.47
C VAL A 151 -6.11 4.35 -6.64
N LEU A 152 -6.19 3.41 -7.60
CA LEU A 152 -5.37 3.47 -8.82
C LEU A 152 -5.68 4.71 -9.66
N PHE A 153 -6.95 5.08 -9.79
CA PHE A 153 -7.37 6.28 -10.51
C PHE A 153 -6.84 7.55 -9.85
N MET A 154 -6.96 7.66 -8.52
CA MET A 154 -6.41 8.78 -7.77
C MET A 154 -4.88 8.84 -7.88
N ALA A 155 -4.19 7.71 -7.82
CA ALA A 155 -2.75 7.64 -8.04
C ALA A 155 -2.38 8.13 -9.45
N ALA A 156 -3.12 7.71 -10.48
CA ALA A 156 -2.91 8.16 -11.85
C ALA A 156 -3.10 9.68 -12.00
N ILE A 157 -4.17 10.26 -11.40
CA ILE A 157 -4.38 11.71 -11.39
C ILE A 157 -3.21 12.43 -10.73
N MET A 158 -2.77 11.97 -9.55
CA MET A 158 -1.65 12.59 -8.84
C MET A 158 -0.34 12.51 -9.64
N PHE A 159 -0.12 11.41 -10.35
CA PHE A 159 1.03 11.24 -11.23
C PHE A 159 1.02 12.22 -12.40
N VAL A 160 -0.13 12.37 -13.08
CA VAL A 160 -0.30 13.33 -14.18
C VAL A 160 -0.18 14.76 -13.69
N ALA A 161 -0.84 15.10 -12.57
CA ALA A 161 -0.76 16.41 -11.96
C ALA A 161 0.69 16.78 -11.60
N SER A 162 1.49 15.83 -11.12
CA SER A 162 2.91 16.08 -10.85
C SER A 162 3.71 16.45 -12.11
N HIS A 163 3.40 15.87 -13.28
CA HIS A 163 4.06 16.23 -14.54
C HIS A 163 3.72 17.65 -14.96
N ILE A 164 2.42 17.98 -14.94
CA ILE A 164 1.95 19.32 -15.31
C ILE A 164 2.58 20.39 -14.41
N ILE A 165 2.69 20.11 -13.11
CA ILE A 165 3.32 21.03 -12.17
C ILE A 165 4.83 21.15 -12.44
N GLU A 166 5.54 20.05 -12.69
CA GLU A 166 6.99 20.06 -13.00
C GLU A 166 7.25 20.87 -14.28
N GLU A 167 6.51 20.60 -15.35
CA GLU A 167 6.60 21.31 -16.63
C GLU A 167 6.27 22.81 -16.49
N GLY A 168 5.27 23.16 -15.67
CA GLY A 168 4.96 24.55 -15.36
C GLY A 168 6.06 25.27 -14.57
N TYR A 169 6.79 24.58 -13.69
CA TYR A 169 7.95 25.15 -12.99
C TYR A 169 9.15 25.33 -13.93
N ASP A 170 9.39 24.37 -14.82
CA ASP A 170 10.48 24.45 -15.80
C ASP A 170 10.24 25.61 -16.77
N TYR A 171 9.03 25.74 -17.32
CA TYR A 171 8.64 26.87 -18.17
C TYR A 171 8.84 28.22 -17.49
N LYS A 172 8.40 28.34 -16.22
CA LYS A 172 8.60 29.56 -15.44
C LYS A 172 10.08 29.89 -15.30
N ARG A 173 10.92 28.91 -14.98
CA ARG A 173 12.36 29.10 -14.79
C ARG A 173 13.03 29.56 -16.08
N GLU A 174 12.68 28.95 -17.22
CA GLU A 174 13.16 29.37 -18.53
C GLU A 174 12.77 30.84 -18.80
N THR A 175 11.50 31.22 -18.61
CA THR A 175 11.08 32.61 -18.85
C THR A 175 11.72 33.65 -17.91
N GLU A 176 12.08 33.28 -16.68
CA GLU A 176 12.75 34.19 -15.73
C GLU A 176 14.27 34.30 -15.99
N GLU A 177 14.91 33.35 -16.67
CA GLU A 177 16.32 33.44 -17.08
C GLU A 177 16.55 34.30 -18.34
N TYR A 178 15.50 34.56 -19.13
CA TYR A 178 15.57 35.32 -20.39
C TYR A 178 15.00 36.75 -20.31
N VAL A 179 14.60 37.22 -19.13
CA VAL A 179 14.13 38.60 -18.85
C VAL A 179 15.08 39.29 -17.89
#